data_AF-A0A919ACA6-F1
#
_entry.id   AF-A0A919ACA6-F1
#
_cell.length_a   1.000
_cell.length_b   1.000
_cell.length_c   1.000
_cell.angle_alpha   90.00
_cell.angle_beta   90.00
_cell.angle_gamma   90.00
#
_symmetry.space_group_name_H-M   'P 1'
#
loop_
_entity.id
_entity.type
_entity.pdbx_description
1 polymer ?
#
loop_
_entity_poly.entity_id
_entity_poly.type
_entity_poly.pdbx_seq_one_letter_code
_entity_poly.pdbx_strand_id
1 'polypeptide(L)'
;MTTTDSDEPALTIDELAARAGVTVRTVRFYSSRGLLPPPVIGPRRVGRYGTDHLARLALIEEMQHQGMTLAAIERHLRQLPPDLSPHDLAVHRAVVASWAPESVETVSRRELGRRAGRPLSDEDVQRLAAMNVVVREGEDAFRVDAGLFRLGVELLDVPLSQETILAARTALTDHARAAARELSGLLRDAVAERDTRDVKSLSAHMHPLVVQALLTTFQRSLKEELREWVGSAETETEAEADGASRDGTSGDASRDASSA
;
A
#
# COMPACT_ATOMS: atom_id res chain seq x y z
N MET A 1 3.69 17.82 -16.14
CA MET A 1 2.61 18.65 -15.56
C MET A 1 1.41 17.74 -15.46
N THR A 2 1.22 17.12 -14.30
CA THR A 2 0.12 16.17 -14.08
C THR A 2 -0.64 16.70 -12.88
N THR A 3 -1.72 17.41 -13.18
CA THR A 3 -2.70 17.88 -12.20
C THR A 3 -3.58 16.67 -11.90
N THR A 4 -3.23 15.89 -10.88
CA THR A 4 -4.18 14.92 -10.32
C THR A 4 -5.18 15.72 -9.52
N ASP A 5 -6.38 15.81 -10.08
CA ASP A 5 -7.58 16.28 -9.43
C ASP A 5 -7.77 15.49 -8.13
N SER A 6 -7.72 16.18 -6.99
CA SER A 6 -8.02 15.65 -5.67
C SER A 6 -8.95 16.66 -5.02
N ASP A 7 -10.23 16.42 -5.19
CA ASP A 7 -11.35 17.26 -4.72
C ASP A 7 -11.54 17.18 -3.18
N GLU A 8 -10.43 17.10 -2.42
CA GLU A 8 -10.43 17.29 -0.96
C GLU A 8 -10.03 18.74 -0.63
N PRO A 9 -10.73 19.40 0.31
CA PRO A 9 -10.49 20.80 0.60
C PRO A 9 -9.08 21.01 1.13
N ALA A 10 -8.38 21.95 0.52
CA ALA A 10 -7.07 22.40 0.93
C ALA A 10 -7.12 22.95 2.38
N LEU A 11 -6.60 22.18 3.33
CA LEU A 11 -6.64 22.44 4.76
C LEU A 11 -5.65 23.54 5.15
N THR A 12 -5.99 24.34 6.15
CA THR A 12 -5.03 25.16 6.90
C THR A 12 -4.19 24.29 7.84
N ILE A 13 -3.11 24.84 8.38
CA ILE A 13 -2.25 24.10 9.32
C ILE A 13 -2.99 23.68 10.60
N ASP A 14 -3.94 24.51 11.04
CA ASP A 14 -4.75 24.25 12.23
C ASP A 14 -5.74 23.10 11.98
N GLU A 15 -6.40 23.11 10.80
CA GLU A 15 -7.30 22.04 10.38
C GLU A 15 -6.55 20.72 10.14
N LEU A 16 -5.36 20.77 9.53
CA LEU A 16 -4.51 19.59 9.36
C LEU A 16 -4.12 18.99 10.71
N ALA A 17 -3.67 19.82 11.65
CA ALA A 17 -3.28 19.39 12.98
C ALA A 17 -4.46 18.71 13.71
N ALA A 18 -5.64 19.33 13.67
CA ALA A 18 -6.86 18.78 14.25
C ALA A 18 -7.24 17.42 13.63
N ARG A 19 -7.22 17.32 12.29
CA ARG A 19 -7.60 16.10 11.57
C ARG A 19 -6.59 14.96 11.72
N ALA A 20 -5.31 15.30 11.90
CA ALA A 20 -4.24 14.33 12.16
C ALA A 20 -4.03 14.00 13.65
N GLY A 21 -4.79 14.60 14.56
CA GLY A 21 -4.64 14.34 16.01
C GLY A 21 -3.33 14.84 16.63
N VAL A 22 -2.64 15.78 15.98
CA VAL A 22 -1.33 16.31 16.43
C VAL A 22 -1.40 17.82 16.66
N THR A 23 -0.38 18.39 17.29
CA THR A 23 -0.31 19.85 17.47
C THR A 23 0.23 20.54 16.22
N VAL A 24 -0.14 21.81 16.01
CA VAL A 24 0.47 22.68 14.98
C VAL A 24 1.99 22.74 15.12
N ARG A 25 2.51 22.72 16.36
CA ARG A 25 3.94 22.65 16.64
C ARG A 25 4.57 21.38 16.07
N THR A 26 3.91 20.23 16.22
CA THR A 26 4.33 18.94 15.67
C THR A 26 4.35 18.96 14.14
N VAL A 27 3.30 19.51 13.52
CA VAL A 27 3.25 19.67 12.05
C VAL A 27 4.42 20.52 11.56
N ARG A 28 4.64 21.71 12.16
CA ARG A 28 5.76 22.60 11.79
C ARG A 28 7.12 21.94 12.00
N PHE A 29 7.25 21.18 13.08
CA PHE A 29 8.46 20.43 13.38
C PHE A 29 8.77 19.42 12.26
N TYR A 30 7.79 18.61 11.84
CA TYR A 30 7.98 17.67 10.74
C TYR A 30 8.21 18.37 9.40
N SER A 31 7.49 19.45 9.09
CA SER A 31 7.76 20.26 7.89
C SER A 31 9.18 20.82 7.87
N SER A 32 9.69 21.33 9.01
CA SER A 32 11.04 21.91 9.09
C SER A 32 12.16 20.88 8.88
N ARG A 33 11.86 19.60 9.13
CA ARG A 33 12.78 18.49 8.88
C ARG A 33 12.60 17.84 7.51
N GLY A 34 11.74 18.39 6.66
CA GLY A 34 11.43 17.83 5.34
C GLY A 34 10.68 16.50 5.40
N LEU A 35 10.04 16.19 6.53
CA LEU A 35 9.26 14.95 6.71
C LEU A 35 7.85 15.04 6.14
N LEU A 36 7.41 16.24 5.76
CA LEU A 36 6.15 16.46 5.07
C LEU A 36 6.46 17.12 3.72
N PRO A 37 5.66 16.83 2.67
CA PRO A 37 5.77 17.58 1.43
C PRO A 37 5.55 19.08 1.70
N PRO A 38 6.12 19.97 0.86
CA PRO A 38 5.91 21.39 1.00
C PRO A 38 4.42 21.72 0.77
N PRO A 39 3.80 22.58 1.60
CA PRO A 39 2.42 22.98 1.40
C PRO A 39 2.29 23.87 0.16
N VAL A 40 1.11 23.84 -0.46
CA VAL A 40 0.78 24.78 -1.53
C VAL A 40 0.57 26.15 -0.89
N ILE A 41 1.22 27.19 -1.42
CA ILE A 41 1.05 28.55 -0.88
C ILE A 41 -0.19 29.17 -1.52
N GLY A 42 -1.27 29.26 -0.73
CA GLY A 42 -2.52 29.86 -1.16
C GLY A 42 -2.52 31.39 -1.11
N PRO A 43 -3.66 32.01 -1.43
CA PRO A 43 -3.87 33.45 -1.28
C PRO A 43 -3.52 33.92 0.14
N ARG A 44 -2.94 35.12 0.25
CA ARG A 44 -2.45 35.70 1.53
C ARG A 44 -1.25 34.97 2.17
N ARG A 45 -0.47 34.21 1.40
CA ARG A 45 0.72 33.47 1.86
C ARG A 45 0.41 32.43 2.95
N VAL A 46 -0.83 31.93 2.98
CA VAL A 46 -1.23 30.89 3.92
C VAL A 46 -0.98 29.52 3.28
N GLY A 47 -0.22 28.67 3.96
CA GLY A 47 0.02 27.31 3.53
C GLY A 47 -1.27 26.49 3.48
N ARG A 48 -1.39 25.65 2.46
CA ARG A 48 -2.50 24.76 2.19
C ARG A 48 -1.99 23.32 2.11
N TYR A 49 -2.68 22.44 2.82
CA TYR A 49 -2.30 21.05 3.05
C TYR A 49 -3.39 20.13 2.50
N GLY A 50 -3.01 19.00 1.94
CA GLY A 50 -3.91 18.02 1.34
C GLY A 50 -3.78 16.62 1.95
N THR A 51 -4.48 15.65 1.34
CA THR A 51 -4.44 14.21 1.64
C THR A 51 -3.03 13.67 1.84
N ASP A 52 -2.07 14.06 1.00
CA ASP A 52 -0.66 13.61 1.10
C ASP A 52 -0.04 13.92 2.47
N HIS A 53 -0.40 15.06 3.06
CA HIS A 53 0.12 15.47 4.36
C HIS A 53 -0.50 14.63 5.47
N LEU A 54 -1.80 14.33 5.38
CA LEU A 54 -2.49 13.46 6.33
C LEU A 54 -1.94 12.03 6.27
N ALA A 55 -1.78 11.48 5.06
CA ALA A 55 -1.23 10.15 4.87
C ALA A 55 0.19 10.04 5.44
N ARG A 56 1.03 11.06 5.24
CA ARG A 56 2.41 11.09 5.75
C ARG A 56 2.47 11.27 7.27
N LEU A 57 1.61 12.10 7.85
CA LEU A 57 1.47 12.24 9.30
C LEU A 57 1.04 10.92 9.96
N ALA A 58 0.05 10.25 9.37
CA ALA A 58 -0.43 8.94 9.82
C ALA A 58 0.66 7.86 9.77
N LEU A 59 1.49 7.86 8.72
CA LEU A 59 2.62 6.95 8.61
C LEU A 59 3.70 7.20 9.68
N ILE A 60 4.04 8.48 9.93
CA ILE A 60 5.00 8.87 10.98
C ILE A 60 4.49 8.44 12.34
N GLU A 61 3.23 8.72 12.63
CA GLU A 61 2.58 8.33 13.89
C GLU A 61 2.65 6.82 14.08
N GLU A 62 2.31 6.03 13.05
CA GLU A 62 2.35 4.57 13.11
C GLU A 62 3.77 4.06 13.42
N MET A 63 4.78 4.57 12.72
CA MET A 63 6.17 4.20 12.95
C MET A 63 6.64 4.53 14.37
N GLN A 64 6.18 5.66 14.93
CA GLN A 64 6.46 6.02 16.31
C GLN A 64 5.79 5.07 17.31
N HIS A 65 4.54 4.65 17.05
CA HIS A 65 3.86 3.63 17.86
C HIS A 65 4.61 2.29 17.84
N GLN A 66 5.24 1.93 16.72
CA GLN A 66 6.12 0.76 16.62
C GLN A 66 7.51 0.96 17.26
N GLY A 67 7.73 2.04 18.02
CA GLY A 67 8.98 2.31 18.73
C GLY A 67 10.12 2.83 17.87
N MET A 68 9.86 3.24 16.61
CA MET A 68 10.90 3.82 15.77
C MET A 68 11.33 5.20 16.29
N THR A 69 12.63 5.40 16.42
CA THR A 69 13.18 6.72 16.71
C THR A 69 12.94 7.67 15.53
N LEU A 70 12.80 8.96 15.80
CA LEU A 70 12.60 9.96 14.75
C LEU A 70 13.72 9.95 13.70
N ALA A 71 14.97 9.70 14.11
CA ALA A 71 16.09 9.59 13.16
C ALA A 71 15.95 8.38 12.22
N ALA A 72 15.41 7.26 12.70
CA ALA A 72 15.11 6.11 11.86
C ALA A 72 13.94 6.40 10.90
N ILE A 73 12.90 7.10 11.37
CA ILE A 73 11.77 7.55 10.54
C ILE A 73 12.25 8.50 9.44
N GLU A 74 13.10 9.48 9.75
CA GLU A 74 13.68 10.41 8.78
C GLU A 74 14.51 9.70 7.71
N ARG A 75 15.31 8.71 8.09
CA ARG A 75 16.07 7.92 7.12
C ARG A 75 15.14 7.11 6.24
N HIS A 76 14.10 6.52 6.83
CA HIS A 76 13.14 5.70 6.12
C HIS A 76 12.30 6.52 5.12
N LEU A 77 11.72 7.64 5.54
CA LEU A 77 10.92 8.50 4.66
C LEU A 77 11.73 9.08 3.49
N ARG A 78 13.04 9.26 3.65
CA ARG A 78 13.95 9.68 2.56
C ARG A 78 14.25 8.60 1.53
N GLN A 79 14.05 7.33 1.88
CA GLN A 79 14.26 6.19 0.97
C GLN A 79 13.00 5.85 0.16
N LEU A 80 11.83 6.33 0.60
CA LEU A 80 10.59 6.18 -0.14
C LEU A 80 10.66 6.96 -1.47
N PRO A 81 10.02 6.46 -2.54
CA PRO A 81 9.84 7.23 -3.76
C PRO A 81 9.22 8.61 -3.44
N PRO A 82 9.70 9.69 -4.09
CA PRO A 82 9.22 11.05 -3.81
C PRO A 82 7.76 11.29 -4.23
N ASP A 83 7.23 10.42 -5.09
CA ASP A 83 5.94 10.52 -5.80
C ASP A 83 4.90 9.50 -5.31
N LEU A 84 5.06 8.94 -4.10
CA LEU A 84 4.06 8.03 -3.53
C LEU A 84 2.71 8.72 -3.35
N SER A 85 1.64 8.06 -3.79
CA SER A 85 0.27 8.51 -3.58
C SER A 85 -0.16 8.32 -2.12
N PRO A 86 -1.25 8.99 -1.67
CA PRO A 86 -1.86 8.72 -0.36
C PRO A 86 -2.19 7.24 -0.14
N HIS A 87 -2.65 6.55 -1.18
CA HIS A 87 -2.97 5.12 -1.11
C HIS A 87 -1.71 4.28 -0.90
N ASP A 88 -0.62 4.56 -1.62
CA ASP A 88 0.66 3.86 -1.40
C ASP A 88 1.17 4.04 0.04
N LEU A 89 1.07 5.27 0.57
CA LEU A 89 1.44 5.56 1.95
C LEU A 89 0.52 4.86 2.98
N ALA A 90 -0.77 4.69 2.66
CA ALA A 90 -1.68 3.90 3.47
C ALA A 90 -1.31 2.41 3.47
N VAL A 91 -0.89 1.87 2.30
CA VAL A 91 -0.33 0.51 2.19
C VAL A 91 0.92 0.36 3.06
N HIS A 92 1.86 1.31 2.96
CA HIS A 92 3.06 1.34 3.82
C HIS A 92 2.70 1.36 5.31
N ARG A 93 1.71 2.19 5.69
CA ARG A 93 1.27 2.28 7.08
C ARG A 93 0.70 0.97 7.58
N ALA A 94 -0.17 0.32 6.82
CA ALA A 94 -0.79 -0.92 7.26
C ALA A 94 0.22 -2.06 7.44
N VAL A 95 1.24 -2.13 6.57
CA VAL A 95 2.36 -3.06 6.74
C VAL A 95 3.06 -2.81 8.08
N VAL A 96 3.35 -1.55 8.42
CA VAL A 96 3.96 -1.17 9.71
C VAL A 96 3.03 -1.48 10.89
N ALA A 97 1.72 -1.26 10.76
CA ALA A 97 0.72 -1.48 11.83
C ALA A 97 0.47 -2.97 12.12
N SER A 98 0.54 -3.83 11.09
CA SER A 98 0.25 -5.28 11.20
C SER A 98 1.22 -6.06 12.08
N TRP A 99 2.29 -5.43 12.56
CA TRP A 99 3.31 -6.08 13.42
C TRP A 99 3.19 -5.77 14.89
N ALA A 100 2.29 -4.86 15.29
CA ALA A 100 1.93 -4.72 16.70
C ALA A 100 1.04 -5.91 17.10
N PRO A 101 1.38 -6.69 18.15
CA PRO A 101 0.49 -7.72 18.70
C PRO A 101 -0.89 -7.16 19.12
N GLU A 102 -0.97 -5.84 19.31
CA GLU A 102 -2.12 -5.07 19.77
C GLU A 102 -3.02 -4.57 18.63
N SER A 103 -2.66 -4.76 17.36
CA SER A 103 -3.51 -4.36 16.21
C SER A 103 -4.65 -5.33 15.91
N VAL A 104 -4.66 -6.48 16.59
CA VAL A 104 -5.59 -7.57 16.37
C VAL A 104 -6.69 -7.54 17.43
N GLU A 105 -7.92 -7.23 17.01
CA GLU A 105 -9.07 -7.08 17.90
C GLU A 105 -10.19 -8.04 17.53
N THR A 106 -10.91 -8.57 18.51
CA THR A 106 -12.15 -9.31 18.28
C THR A 106 -13.33 -8.35 18.27
N VAL A 107 -14.07 -8.33 17.17
CA VAL A 107 -15.22 -7.44 16.94
C VAL A 107 -16.44 -8.21 16.46
N SER A 108 -17.63 -7.62 16.63
CA SER A 108 -18.89 -8.18 16.11
C SER A 108 -19.08 -7.91 14.61
N ARG A 109 -19.99 -8.63 13.95
CA ARG A 109 -20.35 -8.35 12.55
C ARG A 109 -20.83 -6.91 12.34
N ARG A 110 -21.62 -6.40 13.29
CA ARG A 110 -22.12 -5.02 13.26
C ARG A 110 -20.98 -4.00 13.34
N GLU A 111 -19.95 -4.32 14.12
CA GLU A 111 -18.78 -3.46 14.26
C GLU A 111 -17.92 -3.43 13.00
N LEU A 112 -17.79 -4.56 12.29
CA LEU A 112 -17.12 -4.59 10.98
C LEU A 112 -17.75 -3.58 10.01
N GLY A 113 -19.08 -3.58 9.89
CA GLY A 113 -19.79 -2.64 9.01
C GLY A 113 -19.62 -1.18 9.44
N ARG A 114 -19.59 -0.91 10.75
CA ARG A 114 -19.31 0.45 11.26
C ARG A 114 -17.90 0.91 10.92
N ARG A 115 -16.89 0.05 11.10
CA ARG A 115 -15.49 0.38 10.76
C ARG A 115 -15.26 0.52 9.26
N ALA A 116 -15.99 -0.25 8.45
CA ALA A 116 -15.92 -0.16 6.99
C ALA A 116 -16.61 1.11 6.45
N GLY A 117 -17.40 1.81 7.28
CA GLY A 117 -18.21 2.94 6.85
C GLY A 117 -19.37 2.55 5.92
N ARG A 118 -19.62 1.25 5.71
CA ARG A 118 -20.64 0.71 4.80
C ARG A 118 -21.14 -0.66 5.27
N PRO A 119 -22.38 -1.05 4.94
CA PRO A 119 -22.84 -2.42 5.17
C PRO A 119 -21.98 -3.41 4.37
N LEU A 120 -21.60 -4.52 4.99
CA LEU A 120 -20.82 -5.59 4.36
C LEU A 120 -21.71 -6.81 4.11
N SER A 121 -21.74 -7.27 2.87
CA SER A 121 -22.38 -8.53 2.48
C SER A 121 -21.59 -9.74 3.00
N ASP A 122 -22.19 -10.94 2.95
CA ASP A 122 -21.45 -12.17 3.27
C ASP A 122 -20.29 -12.41 2.30
N GLU A 123 -20.41 -11.99 1.05
CA GLU A 123 -19.35 -12.09 0.05
C GLU A 123 -18.19 -11.14 0.37
N ASP A 124 -18.48 -9.91 0.82
CA ASP A 124 -17.45 -8.95 1.25
C ASP A 124 -16.65 -9.50 2.43
N VAL A 125 -17.35 -10.07 3.42
CA VAL A 125 -16.70 -10.68 4.59
C VAL A 125 -15.84 -11.89 4.18
N GLN A 126 -16.29 -12.69 3.21
CA GLN A 126 -15.51 -13.80 2.66
C GLN A 126 -14.27 -13.31 1.89
N ARG A 127 -14.37 -12.23 1.11
CA ARG A 127 -13.22 -11.60 0.45
C ARG A 127 -12.23 -11.04 1.47
N LEU A 128 -12.69 -10.33 2.50
CA LEU A 128 -11.83 -9.84 3.59
C LEU A 128 -11.14 -11.00 4.33
N ALA A 129 -11.83 -12.12 4.52
CA ALA A 129 -11.24 -13.32 5.09
C ALA A 129 -10.22 -13.99 4.15
N ALA A 130 -10.49 -13.98 2.84
CA ALA A 130 -9.54 -14.43 1.82
C ALA A 130 -8.26 -13.59 1.84
N MET A 131 -8.33 -12.29 2.14
CA MET A 131 -7.17 -11.40 2.34
C MET A 131 -6.48 -11.60 3.71
N ASN A 132 -7.03 -12.44 4.60
CA ASN A 132 -6.59 -12.62 5.99
C ASN A 132 -6.66 -11.32 6.84
N VAL A 133 -7.55 -10.41 6.45
CA VAL A 133 -7.85 -9.16 7.18
C VAL A 133 -8.80 -9.43 8.34
N VAL A 134 -9.70 -10.39 8.13
CA VAL A 134 -10.72 -10.81 9.10
C VAL A 134 -10.68 -12.33 9.23
N VAL A 135 -10.72 -12.84 10.46
CA VAL A 135 -10.81 -14.27 10.76
C VAL A 135 -12.05 -14.49 11.63
N ARG A 136 -12.94 -15.39 11.22
CA ARG A 136 -14.14 -15.71 11.99
C ARG A 136 -13.78 -16.60 13.19
N GLU A 137 -14.13 -16.18 14.40
CA GLU A 137 -13.85 -16.89 15.66
C GLU A 137 -15.13 -17.40 16.36
N GLY A 138 -16.30 -17.23 15.73
CA GLY A 138 -17.58 -17.70 16.25
C GLY A 138 -18.74 -17.32 15.34
N GLU A 139 -19.97 -17.40 15.85
CA GLU A 139 -21.16 -17.03 15.07
C GLU A 139 -21.28 -15.53 14.80
N ASP A 140 -20.85 -14.67 15.73
CA ASP A 140 -20.86 -13.21 15.59
C ASP A 140 -19.57 -12.56 16.13
N ALA A 141 -18.45 -13.27 16.04
CA ALA A 141 -17.14 -12.80 16.50
C ALA A 141 -16.10 -12.95 15.40
N PHE A 142 -15.37 -11.87 15.16
CA PHE A 142 -14.36 -11.78 14.13
C PHE A 142 -13.10 -11.16 14.67
N ARG A 143 -11.97 -11.84 14.52
CA ARG A 143 -10.64 -11.29 14.77
C ARG A 143 -10.21 -10.46 13.57
N VAL A 144 -9.83 -9.22 13.80
CA VAL A 144 -9.56 -8.23 12.76
C VAL A 144 -8.21 -7.61 13.00
N ASP A 145 -7.38 -7.57 11.96
CA ASP A 145 -6.20 -6.71 11.96
C ASP A 145 -6.63 -5.28 11.60
N ALA A 146 -6.65 -4.39 12.59
CA ALA A 146 -7.09 -3.01 12.42
C ALA A 146 -6.19 -2.20 11.46
N GLY A 147 -4.91 -2.58 11.34
CA GLY A 147 -3.96 -1.98 10.41
C GLY A 147 -4.33 -2.30 8.96
N LEU A 148 -4.67 -3.57 8.69
CA LEU A 148 -5.03 -4.05 7.34
C LEU A 148 -6.50 -3.83 7.00
N PHE A 149 -7.39 -3.64 7.97
CA PHE A 149 -8.84 -3.57 7.75
C PHE A 149 -9.26 -2.50 6.75
N ARG A 150 -8.70 -1.29 6.87
CA ARG A 150 -9.02 -0.19 5.95
C ARG A 150 -8.62 -0.50 4.51
N LEU A 151 -7.43 -1.03 4.31
CA LEU A 151 -6.98 -1.45 2.98
C LEU A 151 -7.83 -2.59 2.41
N GLY A 152 -8.17 -3.56 3.24
CA GLY A 152 -9.04 -4.66 2.84
C GLY A 152 -10.39 -4.16 2.34
N VAL A 153 -10.97 -3.15 2.99
CA VAL A 153 -12.25 -2.54 2.57
C VAL A 153 -12.09 -1.77 1.27
N GLU A 154 -11.02 -1.02 1.06
CA GLU A 154 -10.73 -0.35 -0.23
C GLU A 154 -10.59 -1.37 -1.36
N LEU A 155 -9.94 -2.51 -1.10
CA LEU A 155 -9.70 -3.55 -2.10
C LEU A 155 -10.98 -4.29 -2.54
N LEU A 156 -12.07 -4.20 -1.77
CA LEU A 156 -13.37 -4.75 -2.17
C LEU A 156 -13.96 -4.03 -3.39
N ASP A 157 -13.53 -2.80 -3.66
CA ASP A 157 -13.99 -2.04 -4.84
C ASP A 157 -13.23 -2.42 -6.12
N VAL A 158 -12.17 -3.23 -5.99
CA VAL A 158 -11.42 -3.77 -7.12
C VAL A 158 -12.08 -5.07 -7.58
N PRO A 159 -12.33 -5.27 -8.89
CA PRO A 159 -13.05 -6.44 -9.41
C PRO A 159 -12.17 -7.71 -9.44
N LEU A 160 -11.66 -8.14 -8.28
CA LEU A 160 -10.89 -9.37 -8.11
C LEU A 160 -11.77 -10.48 -7.55
N SER A 161 -11.73 -11.66 -8.18
CA SER A 161 -12.45 -12.83 -7.66
C SER A 161 -11.86 -13.27 -6.30
N GLN A 162 -12.68 -13.91 -5.46
CA GLN A 162 -12.21 -14.50 -4.20
C GLN A 162 -11.10 -15.53 -4.44
N GLU A 163 -11.20 -16.32 -5.51
CA GLU A 163 -10.18 -17.30 -5.91
C GLU A 163 -8.83 -16.62 -6.21
N THR A 164 -8.85 -15.52 -6.97
CA THR A 164 -7.65 -14.73 -7.27
C THR A 164 -7.01 -14.16 -6.00
N ILE A 165 -7.83 -13.63 -5.08
CA ILE A 165 -7.35 -13.11 -3.79
C ILE A 165 -6.69 -14.23 -2.97
N LEU A 166 -7.31 -15.41 -2.90
CA LEU A 166 -6.77 -16.57 -2.19
C LEU A 166 -5.45 -17.06 -2.81
N ALA A 167 -5.38 -17.13 -4.14
CA ALA A 167 -4.17 -17.51 -4.86
C ALA A 167 -3.03 -16.52 -4.58
N ALA A 168 -3.29 -15.21 -4.70
CA ALA A 168 -2.33 -14.16 -4.42
C ALA A 168 -1.84 -14.21 -2.96
N ARG A 169 -2.75 -14.35 -1.98
CA ARG A 169 -2.38 -14.50 -0.56
C ARG A 169 -1.49 -15.72 -0.35
N THR A 170 -1.83 -16.86 -0.96
CA THR A 170 -1.08 -18.11 -0.79
C THR A 170 0.35 -17.93 -1.30
N ALA A 171 0.50 -17.42 -2.52
CA ALA A 171 1.80 -17.11 -3.11
C ALA A 171 2.62 -16.15 -2.21
N LEU A 172 2.03 -15.03 -1.79
CA LEU A 172 2.69 -14.05 -0.93
C LEU A 172 3.13 -14.66 0.41
N THR A 173 2.27 -15.47 1.04
CA THR A 173 2.56 -16.08 2.34
C THR A 173 3.69 -17.10 2.24
N ASP A 174 3.69 -17.92 1.19
CA ASP A 174 4.71 -18.95 1.01
C ASP A 174 6.08 -18.34 0.71
N HIS A 175 6.13 -17.33 -0.17
CA HIS A 175 7.37 -16.60 -0.45
C HIS A 175 7.87 -15.80 0.77
N ALA A 176 6.98 -15.13 1.51
CA ALA A 176 7.36 -14.42 2.73
C ALA A 176 7.95 -15.38 3.78
N ARG A 177 7.37 -16.58 3.95
CA ARG A 177 7.91 -17.60 4.85
C ARG A 177 9.27 -18.13 4.39
N ALA A 178 9.46 -18.33 3.08
CA ALA A 178 10.74 -18.74 2.53
C ALA A 178 11.83 -17.69 2.82
N ALA A 179 11.57 -16.43 2.48
CA ALA A 179 12.49 -15.32 2.74
C ALA A 179 12.80 -15.16 4.24
N ALA A 180 11.79 -15.25 5.11
CA ALA A 180 11.97 -15.17 6.55
C ALA A 180 12.87 -16.31 7.08
N ARG A 181 12.72 -17.53 6.57
CA ARG A 181 13.59 -18.67 6.94
C ARG A 181 15.03 -18.42 6.53
N GLU A 182 15.27 -18.01 5.29
CA GLU A 182 16.62 -17.71 4.77
C GLU A 182 17.30 -16.61 5.57
N LEU A 183 16.61 -15.48 5.78
CA LEU A 183 17.12 -14.36 6.57
C LEU A 183 17.39 -14.76 8.03
N SER A 184 16.52 -15.58 8.63
CA SER A 184 16.73 -16.08 9.99
C SER A 184 17.96 -17.00 10.10
N GLY A 185 18.26 -17.76 9.05
CA GLY A 185 19.48 -18.57 8.95
C GLY A 185 20.73 -17.69 8.91
N LEU A 186 20.77 -16.75 7.96
CA LEU A 186 21.88 -15.80 7.82
C LEU A 186 22.15 -15.01 9.11
N LEU A 187 21.08 -14.55 9.78
CA LEU A 187 21.21 -13.82 11.03
C LEU A 187 21.76 -14.71 12.15
N ARG A 188 21.28 -15.96 12.25
CA ARG A 188 21.75 -16.93 13.25
C ARG A 188 23.23 -17.22 13.08
N ASP A 189 23.69 -17.40 11.85
CA ASP A 189 25.10 -17.64 11.53
C ASP A 189 25.97 -16.42 11.89
N ALA A 190 25.50 -15.21 11.55
CA ALA A 190 26.22 -13.97 11.84
C ALA A 190 26.36 -13.64 13.34
N VAL A 191 25.49 -14.21 14.20
CA VAL A 191 25.51 -13.98 15.65
C VAL A 191 25.94 -15.20 16.46
N ALA A 192 26.36 -16.29 15.80
CA ALA A 192 26.69 -17.57 16.44
C ALA A 192 27.82 -17.46 17.48
N GLU A 193 28.71 -16.47 17.35
CA GLU A 193 29.84 -16.22 18.26
C GLU A 193 29.59 -15.08 19.28
N ARG A 194 28.38 -14.49 19.30
CA ARG A 194 28.05 -13.33 20.16
C ARG A 194 27.30 -13.72 21.44
N ASP A 195 27.41 -12.88 22.48
CA ASP A 195 26.64 -13.03 23.72
C ASP A 195 25.14 -12.82 23.47
N THR A 196 24.29 -13.63 24.10
CA THR A 196 22.82 -13.56 24.02
C THR A 196 22.20 -12.18 24.26
N ARG A 197 22.80 -11.31 25.10
CA ARG A 197 22.31 -9.93 25.29
C ARG A 197 22.58 -9.05 24.07
N ASP A 198 23.73 -9.23 23.43
CA ASP A 198 24.11 -8.50 22.22
C ASP A 198 23.25 -8.93 21.03
N VAL A 199 22.87 -10.21 20.95
CA VAL A 199 21.95 -10.73 19.93
C VAL A 199 20.56 -10.11 20.05
N LYS A 200 20.00 -9.99 21.26
CA LYS A 200 18.68 -9.38 21.49
C LYS A 200 18.67 -7.90 21.12
N SER A 201 19.70 -7.15 21.54
CA SER A 201 19.84 -5.74 21.19
C SER A 201 19.99 -5.54 19.68
N LEU A 202 20.84 -6.35 19.03
CA LEU A 202 21.04 -6.29 17.59
C LEU A 202 19.76 -6.64 16.81
N SER A 203 19.03 -7.68 17.23
CA SER A 203 17.77 -8.10 16.61
C SER A 203 16.71 -6.98 16.63
N ALA A 204 16.58 -6.27 17.76
CA ALA A 204 15.65 -5.14 17.89
C ALA A 204 15.97 -3.99 16.91
N HIS A 205 17.24 -3.75 16.64
CA HIS A 205 17.68 -2.71 15.69
C HIS A 205 17.62 -3.16 14.23
N MET A 206 17.77 -4.47 13.96
CA MET A 206 17.75 -5.04 12.62
C MET A 206 16.34 -5.22 12.07
N HIS A 207 15.36 -5.52 12.93
CA HIS A 207 14.00 -5.82 12.50
C HIS A 207 13.40 -4.73 11.57
N PRO A 208 13.48 -3.42 11.89
CA PRO A 208 12.95 -2.39 10.99
C PRO A 208 13.75 -2.28 9.68
N LEU A 209 15.05 -2.58 9.67
CA LEU A 209 15.88 -2.47 8.46
C LEU A 209 15.60 -3.60 7.48
N VAL A 210 15.47 -4.83 7.97
CA VAL A 210 15.17 -6.01 7.15
C VAL A 210 13.82 -5.85 6.46
N VAL A 211 12.82 -5.43 7.24
CA VAL A 211 11.51 -5.05 6.74
C VAL A 211 11.60 -4.08 5.56
N GLN A 212 12.38 -3.01 5.73
CA GLN A 212 12.41 -1.94 4.74
C GLN A 212 13.10 -2.39 3.47
N ALA A 213 14.15 -3.20 3.61
CA ALA A 213 14.78 -3.86 2.48
C ALA A 213 13.80 -4.77 1.75
N LEU A 214 13.02 -5.58 2.47
CA LEU A 214 12.01 -6.47 1.87
C LEU A 214 10.93 -5.69 1.13
N LEU A 215 10.34 -4.66 1.75
CA LEU A 215 9.28 -3.87 1.14
C LEU A 215 9.77 -3.11 -0.10
N THR A 216 10.93 -2.48 0.00
CA THR A 216 11.54 -1.74 -1.11
C THR A 216 11.87 -2.66 -2.28
N THR A 217 12.43 -3.85 -1.98
CA THR A 217 12.77 -4.85 -3.01
C THR A 217 11.50 -5.37 -3.67
N PHE A 218 10.47 -5.72 -2.89
CA PHE A 218 9.19 -6.17 -3.40
C PHE A 218 8.52 -5.12 -4.29
N GLN A 219 8.45 -3.86 -3.85
CA GLN A 219 7.88 -2.77 -4.64
C GLN A 219 8.60 -2.56 -5.97
N ARG A 220 9.93 -2.66 -5.97
CA ARG A 220 10.73 -2.55 -7.20
C ARG A 220 10.41 -3.68 -8.17
N SER A 221 10.45 -4.92 -7.69
CA SER A 221 10.15 -6.10 -8.51
C SER A 221 8.71 -6.07 -9.04
N LEU A 222 7.73 -5.70 -8.21
CA LEU A 222 6.34 -5.58 -8.64
C LEU A 222 6.16 -4.51 -9.72
N LYS A 223 6.85 -3.37 -9.60
CA LYS A 223 6.82 -2.31 -10.61
C LYS A 223 7.46 -2.74 -11.93
N GLU A 224 8.50 -3.57 -11.88
CA GLU A 224 9.16 -4.13 -13.06
C GLU A 224 8.21 -5.11 -13.77
N GLU A 225 7.66 -6.09 -13.05
CA GLU A 225 6.69 -7.06 -13.58
C GLU A 225 5.43 -6.38 -14.16
N LEU A 226 4.88 -5.37 -13.47
CA LEU A 226 3.71 -4.65 -13.94
C LEU A 226 4.00 -3.86 -15.23
N ARG A 227 5.21 -3.28 -15.35
CA ARG A 227 5.61 -2.57 -16.56
C ARG A 227 5.73 -3.52 -17.75
N GLU A 228 6.29 -4.72 -17.53
CA GLU A 228 6.39 -5.74 -18.57
C GLU A 228 5.01 -6.18 -19.04
N TRP A 229 4.08 -6.42 -18.11
CA TRP A 229 2.71 -6.80 -18.45
C TRP A 229 1.96 -5.71 -19.23
N VAL A 230 1.99 -4.45 -18.76
CA VAL A 230 1.33 -3.33 -19.46
C VAL A 230 1.96 -3.09 -20.83
N GLY A 231 3.30 -3.12 -20.93
CA GLY A 231 4.00 -2.96 -22.19
C GLY A 231 3.72 -4.07 -23.21
N SER A 232 3.54 -5.32 -22.74
CA SER A 232 3.14 -6.44 -23.59
C SER A 232 1.69 -6.33 -24.10
N ALA A 233 0.77 -5.84 -23.28
CA ALA A 233 -0.63 -5.65 -23.67
C ALA A 233 -0.80 -4.51 -24.71
N GLU A 234 -0.01 -3.43 -24.59
CA GLU A 234 -0.01 -2.32 -25.55
C GLU A 234 0.55 -2.76 -26.92
N THR A 235 1.59 -3.60 -26.93
CA THR A 235 2.19 -4.11 -28.19
C THR A 235 1.31 -5.16 -28.89
N GLU A 236 0.58 -6.00 -28.16
CA GLU A 236 -0.43 -6.90 -28.75
C GLU A 236 -1.60 -6.13 -29.37
N THR A 237 -2.07 -5.08 -28.72
CA THR A 237 -3.17 -4.23 -29.22
C THR A 237 -2.78 -3.46 -30.49
N GLU A 238 -1.55 -2.94 -30.57
CA GLU A 238 -1.04 -2.27 -31.78
C GLU A 238 -0.85 -3.25 -32.95
N ALA A 239 -0.41 -4.48 -32.68
CA ALA A 239 -0.24 -5.51 -33.71
C ALA A 239 -1.58 -5.99 -34.31
N GLU A 240 -2.64 -6.10 -33.50
CA GLU A 240 -4.00 -6.40 -33.98
C GLU A 240 -4.59 -5.25 -34.82
N ALA A 241 -4.35 -4.00 -34.42
CA ALA A 241 -4.80 -2.82 -35.17
C ALA A 241 -4.11 -2.68 -36.54
N ASP A 242 -2.82 -2.99 -36.62
CA ASP A 242 -2.03 -2.92 -37.87
C ASP A 242 -2.30 -4.13 -38.79
N GLY A 243 -2.64 -5.30 -38.21
CA GLY A 243 -3.11 -6.48 -38.94
C GLY A 243 -4.49 -6.31 -39.58
N ALA A 244 -5.45 -5.73 -38.84
CA ALA A 244 -6.80 -5.47 -39.35
C ALA A 244 -6.84 -4.44 -40.49
N SER A 245 -5.91 -3.48 -40.51
CA SER A 245 -5.79 -2.49 -41.60
C SER A 245 -5.22 -3.08 -42.90
N ARG A 246 -4.47 -4.19 -42.83
CA ARG A 246 -3.89 -4.86 -44.00
C ARG A 246 -4.86 -5.82 -44.69
N ASP A 247 -5.77 -6.45 -43.95
CA ASP A 247 -6.73 -7.41 -44.50
C ASP A 247 -7.95 -6.75 -45.19
N GLY A 248 -8.21 -5.47 -44.93
CA GLY A 248 -9.33 -4.72 -45.52
C GLY A 248 -9.14 -4.22 -46.96
N THR A 249 -7.95 -4.38 -47.57
CA THR A 249 -7.65 -3.77 -48.89
C THR A 249 -7.55 -4.78 -50.06
N SER A 250 -7.68 -6.09 -49.83
CA SER A 250 -7.44 -7.10 -50.89
C SER A 250 -8.71 -7.78 -51.44
N GLY A 251 -9.87 -7.11 -51.37
CA GLY A 251 -11.17 -7.75 -51.61
C GLY A 251 -12.13 -7.05 -52.57
N ASP A 252 -11.70 -6.24 -53.55
CA ASP A 252 -12.61 -5.83 -54.64
C ASP A 252 -11.87 -5.44 -55.93
N ALA A 253 -11.51 -6.44 -56.74
CA ALA A 253 -11.09 -6.23 -58.13
C ALA A 253 -11.30 -7.51 -58.96
N SER A 254 -12.54 -8.02 -59.01
CA SER A 254 -12.91 -9.07 -59.97
C SER A 254 -14.42 -9.30 -59.97
N ARG A 255 -15.15 -8.49 -60.73
CA ARG A 255 -16.35 -8.86 -61.51
C ARG A 255 -17.00 -7.61 -62.09
N ASP A 256 -16.75 -7.37 -63.37
CA ASP A 256 -17.80 -7.29 -64.38
C ASP A 256 -17.25 -6.68 -65.66
N ALA A 257 -16.85 -7.55 -66.58
CA ALA A 257 -16.83 -7.28 -67.99
C ALA A 257 -17.55 -8.44 -68.68
N SER A 258 -18.88 -8.37 -68.72
CA SER A 258 -19.65 -9.12 -69.70
C SER A 258 -20.97 -8.43 -70.03
N SER A 259 -21.05 -8.01 -71.29
CA SER A 259 -22.23 -8.02 -72.15
C SER A 259 -23.10 -6.75 -72.25
N ALA A 260 -23.05 -6.24 -73.49
CA ALA A 260 -24.04 -5.44 -74.23
C ALA A 260 -24.07 -3.93 -74.02
#